data_AF-A0A7Y8LZK4-F1
#
_entry.id   AF-A0A7Y8LZK4-F1
#
_cell.length_a   1.000
_cell.length_b   1.000
_cell.length_c   1.000
_cell.angle_alpha   90.00
_cell.angle_beta   90.00
_cell.angle_gamma   90.00
#
_symmetry.space_group_name_H-M   'P 1'
#
loop_
_entity.id
_entity.type
_entity.pdbx_description
1 polymer ?
#
loop_
_entity_poly.entity_id
_entity_poly.type
_entity_poly.pdbx_seq_one_letter_code
_entity_poly.pdbx_strand_id
1 'polypeptide(L)'
;TSTVDDTGRASIQTEFVQIQAEIARIATQTNFNGVGIFTATGINGSLSVFVGDLSTSSSINVTIDVIETSGDTVTNLGGIDISGIDLSTAAGAQAALTTIKSALSGIATSRAEIGAGMNRLQSAVTVLQAQSINTQSAESVIRDANVAEEVANLTKFQILAQSGIAALAQANSNSTLVLSLLQK
;
A
#
# COMPACT_ATOMS: atom_id res chain seq x y z
N THR A 1 9.59 -48.74 -21.18
CA THR A 1 8.41 -49.61 -21.06
C THR A 1 7.23 -48.73 -20.68
N SER A 2 6.44 -48.31 -21.65
CA SER A 2 5.20 -47.56 -21.39
C SER A 2 4.17 -48.56 -20.89
N THR A 3 4.05 -48.70 -19.57
CA THR A 3 3.09 -49.60 -18.90
C THR A 3 1.64 -49.13 -18.99
N VAL A 4 1.43 -47.91 -19.50
CA VAL A 4 0.11 -47.34 -19.78
C VAL A 4 -0.22 -47.61 -21.26
N ASP A 5 -1.42 -48.07 -21.54
CA ASP A 5 -1.94 -48.23 -22.90
C ASP A 5 -2.49 -46.90 -23.45
N ASP A 6 -2.91 -46.86 -24.72
CA ASP A 6 -3.41 -45.62 -25.34
C ASP A 6 -4.72 -45.14 -24.67
N THR A 7 -5.56 -46.07 -24.22
CA THR A 7 -6.79 -45.79 -23.46
C THR A 7 -6.49 -45.10 -22.12
N GLY A 8 -5.49 -45.58 -21.38
CA GLY A 8 -5.03 -44.95 -20.15
C GLY A 8 -4.48 -43.55 -20.37
N ARG A 9 -3.73 -43.31 -21.46
CA ARG A 9 -3.24 -41.97 -21.82
C ARG A 9 -4.37 -41.02 -22.23
N ALA A 10 -5.38 -41.49 -22.95
CA ALA A 10 -6.55 -40.69 -23.29
C ALA A 10 -7.33 -40.25 -22.04
N SER A 11 -7.37 -41.10 -21.01
CA SER A 11 -8.01 -40.78 -19.72
C SER A 11 -7.22 -39.69 -18.97
N ILE A 12 -5.89 -39.79 -18.94
CA ILE A 12 -4.99 -38.77 -18.37
C ILE A 12 -5.14 -37.44 -19.11
N GLN A 13 -5.22 -37.46 -20.45
CA GLN A 13 -5.44 -36.25 -21.24
C GLN A 13 -6.79 -35.59 -20.88
N THR A 14 -7.83 -36.40 -20.66
CA THR A 14 -9.15 -35.89 -20.23
C THR A 14 -9.06 -35.20 -18.87
N GLU A 15 -8.36 -35.80 -17.90
CA GLU A 15 -8.13 -35.19 -16.58
C GLU A 15 -7.32 -33.89 -16.69
N PHE A 16 -6.28 -33.88 -17.53
CA PHE A 16 -5.46 -32.70 -17.78
C PHE A 16 -6.27 -31.53 -18.35
N VAL A 17 -7.20 -31.80 -19.28
CA VAL A 17 -8.12 -30.77 -19.80
C VAL A 17 -9.02 -30.21 -18.69
N GLN A 18 -9.51 -31.04 -17.76
CA GLN A 18 -10.31 -30.57 -16.63
C GLN A 18 -9.48 -29.72 -15.64
N ILE A 19 -8.22 -30.09 -15.40
CA ILE A 19 -7.31 -29.29 -14.58
C ILE A 19 -7.05 -27.94 -15.23
N GLN A 20 -6.84 -27.89 -16.56
CA GLN A 20 -6.70 -26.62 -17.28
C GLN A 20 -7.96 -25.77 -17.16
N ALA A 21 -9.14 -26.36 -17.31
CA ALA A 21 -10.41 -25.64 -17.15
C ALA A 21 -10.55 -25.03 -15.75
N GLU A 22 -10.14 -25.75 -14.71
CA GLU A 22 -10.18 -25.22 -13.34
C GLU A 22 -9.14 -24.10 -13.12
N ILE A 23 -7.93 -24.23 -13.68
CA ILE A 23 -6.94 -23.14 -13.64
C ILE A 23 -7.47 -21.90 -14.39
N ALA A 24 -8.08 -22.09 -15.56
CA ALA A 24 -8.68 -21.00 -16.33
C ALA A 24 -9.83 -20.34 -15.57
N ARG A 25 -10.65 -21.12 -14.86
CA ARG A 25 -11.70 -20.63 -13.97
C ARG A 25 -11.11 -19.79 -12.84
N ILE A 26 -10.05 -20.25 -12.17
CA ILE A 26 -9.37 -19.50 -11.11
C ILE A 26 -8.81 -18.19 -11.66
N ALA A 27 -8.13 -18.23 -12.79
CA ALA A 27 -7.54 -17.05 -13.44
C ALA A 27 -8.60 -15.97 -13.74
N THR A 28 -9.72 -16.38 -14.34
CA THR A 28 -10.77 -15.47 -14.79
C THR A 28 -11.74 -15.01 -13.69
N GLN A 29 -11.98 -15.83 -12.66
CA GLN A 29 -12.92 -15.50 -11.59
C GLN A 29 -12.26 -14.78 -10.40
N THR A 30 -10.95 -14.89 -10.21
CA THR A 30 -10.26 -14.20 -9.11
C THR A 30 -10.18 -12.70 -9.38
N ASN A 31 -10.96 -11.94 -8.62
CA ASN A 31 -10.96 -10.49 -8.67
C ASN A 31 -10.93 -9.89 -7.26
N PHE A 32 -10.41 -8.67 -7.17
CA PHE A 32 -10.51 -7.84 -5.97
C PHE A 32 -11.15 -6.52 -6.36
N ASN A 33 -12.25 -6.17 -5.71
CA ASN A 33 -13.02 -4.96 -6.03
C ASN A 33 -13.40 -4.86 -7.53
N GLY A 34 -13.73 -6.00 -8.15
CA GLY A 34 -14.07 -6.08 -9.58
C GLY A 34 -12.86 -6.00 -10.53
N VAL A 35 -11.63 -5.85 -10.03
CA VAL A 35 -10.41 -5.84 -10.84
C VAL A 35 -9.83 -7.26 -10.90
N GLY A 36 -9.64 -7.79 -12.10
CA GLY A 36 -9.03 -9.11 -12.31
C GLY A 36 -7.58 -9.15 -11.81
N ILE A 37 -7.24 -10.18 -11.03
CA ILE A 37 -5.90 -10.31 -10.42
C ILE A 37 -4.91 -10.96 -11.37
N PHE A 38 -5.28 -12.07 -12.01
CA PHE A 38 -4.39 -12.90 -12.83
C PHE A 38 -4.62 -12.70 -14.34
N THR A 39 -5.44 -11.74 -14.75
CA THR A 39 -5.78 -11.55 -16.16
C THR A 39 -5.09 -10.30 -16.72
N ALA A 40 -4.92 -10.26 -18.04
CA ALA A 40 -4.47 -9.08 -18.75
C ALA A 40 -5.45 -7.89 -18.63
N THR A 41 -6.72 -8.16 -18.27
CA THR A 41 -7.73 -7.13 -18.01
C THR A 41 -7.82 -6.88 -16.50
N GLY A 42 -7.08 -5.90 -15.99
CA GLY A 42 -7.05 -5.57 -14.57
C GLY A 42 -5.66 -5.10 -14.14
N ILE A 43 -5.04 -5.83 -13.20
CA ILE A 43 -3.69 -5.53 -12.71
C ILE A 43 -2.63 -5.69 -13.81
N ASN A 44 -2.86 -6.60 -14.78
CA ASN A 44 -2.01 -6.79 -15.96
C ASN A 44 -0.50 -6.85 -15.64
N GLY A 45 -0.09 -7.79 -14.78
CA GLY A 45 1.33 -7.98 -14.49
C GLY A 45 1.86 -7.13 -13.33
N SER A 46 1.23 -6.01 -12.96
CA SER A 46 1.82 -5.10 -11.97
C SER A 46 0.79 -4.36 -11.11
N LEU A 47 0.82 -4.61 -9.81
CA LEU A 47 0.07 -3.86 -8.81
C LEU A 47 0.96 -2.77 -8.21
N SER A 48 0.57 -1.50 -8.36
CA SER A 48 1.25 -0.37 -7.71
C SER A 48 0.46 0.10 -6.50
N VAL A 49 1.07 0.06 -5.31
CA VAL A 49 0.47 0.56 -4.07
C VAL A 49 1.21 1.82 -3.64
N PHE A 50 0.50 2.93 -3.58
CA PHE A 50 1.05 4.21 -3.13
C PHE A 50 1.22 4.22 -1.61
N VAL A 51 2.41 4.56 -1.13
CA VAL A 51 2.79 4.53 0.29
C VAL A 51 3.55 5.80 0.72
N GLY A 52 3.46 6.88 -0.04
CA GLY A 52 4.10 8.16 0.31
C GLY A 52 3.14 9.33 0.48
N ASP A 53 3.71 10.51 0.62
CA ASP A 53 3.03 11.80 0.76
C ASP A 53 3.12 12.67 -0.51
N LEU A 54 4.11 12.44 -1.38
CA LEU A 54 4.29 13.10 -2.67
C LEU A 54 3.99 12.18 -3.88
N SER A 55 3.28 12.72 -4.86
CA SER A 55 2.39 12.01 -5.78
C SER A 55 3.02 11.15 -6.89
N THR A 56 4.34 10.93 -6.95
CA THR A 56 4.91 10.27 -8.15
C THR A 56 5.96 9.19 -7.95
N SER A 57 6.56 9.02 -6.76
CA SER A 57 7.74 8.13 -6.63
C SER A 57 7.71 7.18 -5.43
N SER A 58 6.69 7.25 -4.59
CA SER A 58 6.61 6.46 -3.35
C SER A 58 5.59 5.35 -3.47
N SER A 59 5.76 4.45 -4.45
CA SER A 59 4.95 3.25 -4.58
C SER A 59 5.75 1.97 -4.36
N ILE A 60 5.08 0.98 -3.79
CA ILE A 60 5.54 -0.40 -3.77
C ILE A 60 4.85 -1.10 -4.94
N ASN A 61 5.63 -1.48 -5.93
CA ASN A 61 5.17 -2.28 -7.05
C ASN A 61 5.31 -3.77 -6.69
N VAL A 62 4.26 -4.54 -6.96
CA VAL A 62 4.20 -5.98 -6.80
C VAL A 62 3.86 -6.59 -8.15
N THR A 63 4.76 -7.39 -8.69
CA THR A 63 4.52 -8.13 -9.92
C THR A 63 3.63 -9.33 -9.62
N ILE A 64 2.59 -9.51 -10.42
CA ILE A 64 1.67 -10.65 -10.34
C ILE A 64 1.56 -11.20 -11.75
N ASP A 65 1.93 -12.46 -11.93
CA ASP A 65 1.93 -13.07 -13.26
C ASP A 65 0.53 -13.12 -13.88
N VAL A 66 0.47 -12.97 -15.20
CA VAL A 66 -0.78 -13.10 -15.97
C VAL A 66 -0.92 -14.53 -16.44
N ILE A 67 -2.07 -15.14 -16.10
CA ILE A 67 -2.46 -16.44 -16.63
C ILE A 67 -3.30 -16.17 -17.88
N GLU A 68 -2.77 -16.53 -19.04
CA GLU A 68 -3.47 -16.38 -20.31
C GLU A 68 -4.34 -17.60 -20.60
N THR A 69 -5.57 -17.35 -21.04
CA THR A 69 -6.54 -18.40 -21.33
C THR A 69 -7.23 -18.16 -22.67
N SER A 70 -7.64 -19.26 -23.31
CA SER A 70 -8.51 -19.29 -24.49
C SER A 70 -9.67 -20.24 -24.21
N GLY A 71 -10.79 -19.70 -23.74
CA GLY A 71 -11.88 -20.50 -23.17
C GLY A 71 -11.41 -21.25 -21.92
N ASP A 72 -11.62 -22.56 -21.90
CA ASP A 72 -11.22 -23.45 -20.79
C ASP A 72 -9.75 -23.93 -20.90
N THR A 73 -9.01 -23.49 -21.93
CA THR A 73 -7.61 -23.86 -22.12
C THR A 73 -6.70 -22.76 -21.58
N VAL A 74 -5.62 -23.14 -20.89
CA VAL A 74 -4.59 -22.22 -20.43
C VAL A 74 -3.48 -22.18 -21.47
N THR A 75 -3.13 -20.99 -21.96
CA THR A 75 -2.07 -20.81 -22.97
C THR A 75 -0.77 -20.37 -22.32
N ASN A 76 -0.82 -19.60 -21.23
CA ASN A 76 0.36 -19.21 -20.48
C ASN A 76 0.14 -19.42 -18.98
N LEU A 77 1.15 -19.99 -18.31
CA LEU A 77 1.15 -20.17 -16.87
C LEU A 77 2.57 -19.98 -16.31
N GLY A 78 2.75 -19.06 -15.35
CA GLY A 78 4.07 -18.79 -14.77
C GLY A 78 5.02 -18.12 -15.76
N GLY A 79 4.51 -17.33 -16.71
CA GLY A 79 5.27 -16.75 -17.83
C GLY A 79 5.74 -17.75 -18.88
N ILE A 80 5.28 -19.01 -18.83
CA ILE A 80 5.65 -20.08 -19.77
C ILE A 80 4.46 -20.40 -20.67
N ASP A 81 4.71 -20.48 -21.98
CA ASP A 81 3.74 -21.00 -22.94
C ASP A 81 3.53 -22.50 -22.70
N ILE A 82 2.30 -22.85 -22.34
CA ILE A 82 1.86 -24.22 -22.11
C ILE A 82 0.84 -24.69 -23.15
N SER A 83 0.64 -23.90 -24.21
CA SER A 83 -0.25 -24.25 -25.30
C SER A 83 0.23 -25.53 -26.00
N GLY A 84 -0.73 -26.35 -26.44
CA GLY A 84 -0.43 -27.55 -27.22
C GLY A 84 0.18 -28.71 -26.42
N ILE A 85 0.16 -28.68 -25.08
CA ILE A 85 0.49 -29.86 -24.27
C ILE A 85 -0.51 -30.99 -24.58
N ASP A 86 0.02 -32.11 -25.06
CA ASP A 86 -0.71 -33.34 -25.32
C ASP A 86 -0.04 -34.53 -24.61
N LEU A 87 -0.79 -35.17 -23.72
CA LEU A 87 -0.38 -36.32 -22.92
C LEU A 87 -0.79 -37.65 -23.56
N SER A 88 -1.43 -37.62 -24.74
CA SER A 88 -1.89 -38.82 -25.46
C SER A 88 -0.74 -39.72 -25.94
N THR A 89 0.46 -39.16 -26.12
CA THR A 89 1.67 -39.88 -26.53
C THR A 89 2.73 -39.87 -25.43
N ALA A 90 3.58 -40.90 -25.39
CA ALA A 90 4.67 -40.96 -24.42
C ALA A 90 5.69 -39.82 -24.60
N ALA A 91 5.96 -39.43 -25.85
CA ALA A 91 6.86 -38.31 -26.16
C ALA A 91 6.25 -36.96 -25.73
N GLY A 92 4.96 -36.74 -26.02
CA GLY A 92 4.23 -35.55 -25.60
C GLY A 92 4.17 -35.41 -24.08
N ALA A 93 3.87 -36.49 -23.36
CA ALA A 93 3.88 -36.50 -21.90
C ALA A 93 5.26 -36.20 -21.30
N GLN A 94 6.34 -36.70 -21.92
CA GLN A 94 7.70 -36.44 -21.45
C GLN A 94 8.10 -34.96 -21.66
N ALA A 95 7.70 -34.36 -22.78
CA ALA A 95 7.91 -32.94 -23.05
C ALA A 95 7.07 -32.06 -22.11
N ALA A 96 5.79 -32.41 -21.92
CA ALA A 96 4.87 -31.74 -21.02
C ALA A 96 5.40 -31.65 -19.59
N LEU A 97 6.05 -32.71 -19.10
CA LEU A 97 6.67 -32.70 -17.76
C LEU A 97 7.69 -31.57 -17.59
N THR A 98 8.52 -31.33 -18.60
CA THR A 98 9.52 -30.25 -18.57
C THR A 98 8.84 -28.89 -18.59
N THR A 99 7.87 -28.69 -19.49
CA THR A 99 7.12 -27.44 -19.60
C THR A 99 6.34 -27.11 -18.33
N ILE A 100 5.62 -28.09 -17.75
CA ILE A 100 4.86 -27.94 -16.51
C ILE A 100 5.79 -27.62 -15.33
N LYS A 101 6.97 -28.24 -15.25
CA LYS A 101 7.96 -27.91 -14.21
C LYS A 101 8.43 -26.46 -14.31
N SER A 102 8.68 -25.97 -15.53
CA SER A 102 9.05 -24.58 -15.76
C SER A 102 7.91 -23.63 -15.36
N ALA A 103 6.67 -23.92 -15.77
CA ALA A 103 5.49 -23.14 -15.37
C ALA A 103 5.30 -23.10 -13.84
N LEU A 104 5.48 -24.24 -13.17
CA LEU A 104 5.42 -24.33 -11.70
C LEU A 104 6.51 -23.49 -11.04
N SER A 105 7.73 -23.48 -11.59
CA SER A 105 8.80 -22.61 -11.12
C SER A 105 8.44 -21.14 -11.29
N GLY A 106 7.81 -20.77 -12.41
CA GLY A 106 7.31 -19.42 -12.66
C GLY A 106 6.26 -18.99 -11.63
N ILE A 107 5.27 -19.85 -11.35
CA ILE A 107 4.27 -19.60 -10.28
C ILE A 107 4.95 -19.43 -8.92
N ALA A 108 5.94 -20.27 -8.60
CA ALA A 108 6.67 -20.18 -7.34
C ALA A 108 7.40 -18.83 -7.21
N THR A 109 8.03 -18.37 -8.29
CA THR A 109 8.66 -17.04 -8.36
C THR A 109 7.63 -15.93 -8.14
N SER A 110 6.50 -15.96 -8.85
CA SER A 110 5.44 -14.94 -8.67
C SER A 110 4.89 -14.92 -7.24
N ARG A 111 4.70 -16.09 -6.60
CA ARG A 111 4.31 -16.17 -5.18
C ARG A 111 5.37 -15.59 -4.25
N ALA A 112 6.65 -15.77 -4.55
CA ALA A 112 7.73 -15.19 -3.78
C ALA A 112 7.76 -13.65 -3.91
N GLU A 113 7.52 -13.12 -5.11
CA GLU A 113 7.43 -11.67 -5.36
C GLU A 113 6.25 -11.04 -4.61
N ILE A 114 5.08 -11.68 -4.63
CA ILE A 114 3.92 -11.26 -3.82
C ILE A 114 4.26 -11.27 -2.33
N GLY A 115 4.92 -12.33 -1.84
CA GLY A 115 5.38 -12.43 -0.46
C GLY A 115 6.34 -11.30 -0.06
N ALA A 116 7.33 -11.00 -0.91
CA ALA A 116 8.24 -9.89 -0.71
C ALA A 116 7.51 -8.54 -0.70
N GLY A 117 6.53 -8.36 -1.60
CA GLY A 117 5.65 -7.20 -1.65
C GLY A 117 4.88 -7.00 -0.35
N MET A 118 4.25 -8.07 0.18
CA MET A 118 3.53 -8.03 1.47
C MET A 118 4.45 -7.61 2.63
N ASN A 119 5.67 -8.14 2.70
CA ASN A 119 6.62 -7.77 3.74
C ASN A 119 7.03 -6.29 3.67
N ARG A 120 7.25 -5.78 2.44
CA ARG A 120 7.56 -4.37 2.21
C ARG A 120 6.40 -3.47 2.58
N LEU A 121 5.17 -3.84 2.23
CA LEU A 121 3.96 -3.10 2.61
C LEU A 121 3.78 -3.07 4.13
N GLN A 122 3.98 -4.20 4.81
CA GLN A 122 3.90 -4.25 6.27
C GLN A 122 4.95 -3.35 6.94
N SER A 123 6.16 -3.33 6.39
CA SER A 123 7.23 -2.44 6.88
C SER A 123 6.91 -0.97 6.62
N ALA A 124 6.38 -0.64 5.43
CA ALA A 124 5.94 0.71 5.10
C ALA A 124 4.84 1.19 6.05
N VAL A 125 3.85 0.34 6.37
CA VAL A 125 2.81 0.66 7.36
C VAL A 125 3.41 1.01 8.71
N THR A 126 4.36 0.23 9.23
CA THR A 126 5.01 0.52 10.52
C THR A 126 5.77 1.85 10.49
N VAL A 127 6.49 2.14 9.40
CA VAL A 127 7.22 3.42 9.24
C VAL A 127 6.25 4.60 9.17
N LEU A 128 5.19 4.49 8.38
CA LEU A 128 4.18 5.54 8.22
C LEU A 128 3.44 5.82 9.52
N GLN A 129 3.13 4.79 10.32
CA GLN A 129 2.53 4.97 11.65
C GLN A 129 3.46 5.74 12.59
N ALA A 130 4.74 5.39 12.63
CA ALA A 130 5.72 6.11 13.44
C ALA A 130 5.89 7.57 12.98
N GLN A 131 5.95 7.80 11.67
CA GLN A 131 6.02 9.14 11.10
C GLN A 131 4.78 9.96 11.43
N SER A 132 3.57 9.38 11.37
CA SER A 132 2.33 10.04 11.74
C SER A 132 2.34 10.47 13.21
N ILE A 133 2.75 9.59 14.13
CA ILE A 133 2.84 9.90 15.57
C ILE A 133 3.84 11.03 15.83
N ASN A 134 5.02 10.96 15.22
CA ASN A 134 6.06 11.97 15.40
C ASN A 134 5.63 13.32 14.82
N THR A 135 4.99 13.33 13.66
CA THR A 135 4.50 14.56 13.02
C THR A 135 3.38 15.20 13.85
N GLN A 136 2.43 14.41 14.33
CA GLN A 136 1.36 14.88 15.21
C GLN A 136 1.91 15.44 16.54
N SER A 137 2.93 14.79 17.11
CA SER A 137 3.59 15.26 18.33
C SER A 137 4.31 16.59 18.10
N ALA A 138 5.03 16.72 16.98
CA ALA A 138 5.69 17.96 16.60
C ALA A 138 4.67 19.09 16.36
N GLU A 139 3.55 18.80 15.70
CA GLU A 139 2.45 19.76 15.53
C GLU A 139 1.90 20.22 16.88
N SER A 140 1.64 19.30 17.81
CA SER A 140 1.16 19.63 19.16
C SER A 140 2.11 20.58 19.88
N VAL A 141 3.41 20.29 19.89
CA VAL A 141 4.41 21.15 20.53
C VAL A 141 4.42 22.55 19.93
N ILE A 142 4.35 22.67 18.61
CA ILE A 142 4.31 23.97 17.92
C ILE A 142 3.03 24.73 18.28
N ARG A 143 1.87 24.07 18.26
CA ARG A 143 0.58 24.71 18.57
C ARG A 143 0.49 25.12 20.04
N ASP A 144 0.95 24.27 20.96
CA ASP A 144 0.94 24.54 22.40
C ASP A 144 1.90 25.68 22.77
N ALA A 145 3.09 25.75 22.15
CA ALA A 145 4.03 26.85 22.35
C ALA A 145 3.44 28.20 21.90
N ASN A 146 2.80 28.23 20.72
CA ASN A 146 2.15 29.44 20.21
C ASN A 146 1.00 29.91 21.12
N VAL A 147 0.22 28.97 21.67
CA VAL A 147 -0.85 29.31 22.64
C VAL A 147 -0.26 29.86 23.93
N ALA A 148 0.79 29.24 24.47
CA ALA A 148 1.45 29.72 25.68
C ALA A 148 2.04 31.13 25.51
N GLU A 149 2.67 31.42 24.37
CA GLU A 149 3.19 32.75 24.03
C GLU A 149 2.07 33.80 23.93
N GLU A 150 0.96 33.48 23.24
CA GLU A 150 -0.18 34.39 23.11
C GLU A 150 -0.84 34.68 24.46
N VAL A 151 -0.98 33.67 25.32
CA VAL A 151 -1.50 33.85 26.68
C VAL A 151 -0.55 34.69 27.55
N ALA A 152 0.76 34.50 27.42
CA ALA A 152 1.75 35.33 28.12
C ALA A 152 1.69 36.79 27.67
N ASN A 153 1.57 37.03 26.35
CA ASN A 153 1.41 38.36 25.79
C ASN A 153 0.10 39.02 26.24
N LEU A 154 -1.02 38.31 26.18
CA LEU A 154 -2.31 38.78 26.70
C LEU A 154 -2.21 39.18 28.18
N THR A 155 -1.59 38.33 29.00
CA THR A 155 -1.38 38.60 30.43
C THR A 155 -0.49 39.82 30.65
N LYS A 156 0.60 39.96 29.89
CA LYS A 156 1.48 41.14 29.92
C LYS A 156 0.71 42.42 29.57
N PHE A 157 -0.13 42.39 28.53
CA PHE A 157 -0.93 43.54 28.15
C PHE A 157 -1.99 43.90 29.21
N GLN A 158 -2.61 42.91 29.85
CA GLN A 158 -3.53 43.13 30.97
C GLN A 158 -2.84 43.77 32.18
N ILE A 159 -1.64 43.29 32.54
CA ILE A 159 -0.84 43.88 33.63
C ILE A 159 -0.41 45.30 33.29
N LEU A 160 0.04 45.56 32.06
CA LEU A 160 0.40 46.91 31.60
C LEU A 160 -0.81 47.85 31.61
N ALA A 161 -1.99 47.38 31.22
CA ALA A 161 -3.22 48.16 31.25
C ALA A 161 -3.62 48.54 32.69
N GLN A 162 -3.63 47.57 33.63
CA GLN A 162 -3.89 47.86 35.04
C GLN A 162 -2.82 48.78 35.66
N SER A 163 -1.54 48.55 35.34
CA SER A 163 -0.43 49.36 35.83
C SER A 163 -0.49 50.78 35.27
N GLY A 164 -0.89 50.95 34.01
CA GLY A 164 -1.11 52.24 33.36
C GLY A 164 -2.26 53.02 34.01
N ILE A 165 -3.38 52.36 34.33
CA ILE A 165 -4.49 52.97 35.08
C ILE A 165 -4.05 53.38 36.49
N ALA A 166 -3.31 52.53 37.19
CA ALA A 166 -2.78 52.83 38.53
C ALA A 166 -1.75 53.97 38.50
N ALA A 167 -0.85 53.99 37.52
CA ALA A 167 0.12 55.06 37.32
C ALA A 167 -0.57 56.40 36.98
N LEU A 168 -1.63 56.36 36.15
CA LEU A 168 -2.47 57.53 35.87
C LEU A 168 -3.16 58.05 37.13
N ALA A 169 -3.72 57.15 37.94
CA ALA A 169 -4.33 57.50 39.23
C ALA A 169 -3.30 58.11 40.20
N GLN A 170 -2.08 57.56 40.27
CA GLN A 170 -0.99 58.09 41.09
C GLN A 170 -0.51 59.46 40.59
N ALA A 171 -0.37 59.65 39.28
CA ALA A 171 0.02 60.93 38.68
C ALA A 171 -1.04 62.02 38.93
N ASN A 172 -2.33 61.69 38.83
CA ASN A 172 -3.42 62.60 39.17
C ASN A 172 -3.41 62.98 40.66
N SER A 173 -3.16 62.01 41.54
CA SER A 173 -3.11 62.23 43.00
C SER A 173 -1.94 63.15 43.39
N ASN A 174 -0.74 62.90 42.84
CA ASN A 174 0.44 63.74 43.07
C ASN A 174 0.28 65.14 42.48
N SER A 175 -0.33 65.29 41.30
CA SER A 175 -0.56 66.61 40.67
C SER A 175 -1.48 67.49 41.52
N THR A 176 -2.50 66.89 42.14
CA THR A 176 -3.43 67.60 43.04
C THR A 176 -2.74 68.04 44.34
N LEU A 177 -1.85 67.19 44.88
CA LEU A 177 -1.03 67.49 46.06
C LEU A 177 -0.05 68.65 45.79
N VAL A 178 0.60 68.67 44.63
CA VAL A 178 1.49 69.78 44.23
C VAL A 178 0.70 71.08 44.05
N LEU A 179 -0.48 71.03 43.44
CA LEU A 179 -1.34 72.20 43.31
C LEU A 179 -1.79 72.74 44.68
N SER A 180 -2.06 71.86 45.65
CA SER A 180 -2.40 72.24 47.03
C SER A 180 -1.23 72.87 47.80
N LEU A 181 0.01 72.51 47.45
CA LEU A 181 1.24 73.11 48.01
C LEU A 181 1.61 74.44 47.36
N LEU A 182 1.18 74.70 46.12
CA LEU A 182 1.36 75.98 45.42
C LEU A 182 0.26 77.02 45.75
N GLN A 183 -0.85 76.61 46.36
CA GLN A 183 -1.94 77.48 46.82
C GLN A 183 -1.78 77.93 48.28
N LYS A 184 -0.71 77.51 48.96
CA LYS A 184 -0.27 78.05 50.24
C LYS A 184 1.02 78.84 50.07
#